data_AF-A0A9P8ZRV7-F1
#
_entry.id   AF-A0A9P8ZRV7-F1
#
_cell.length_a   1.000
_cell.length_b   1.000
_cell.length_c   1.000
_cell.angle_alpha   90.00
_cell.angle_beta   90.00
_cell.angle_gamma   90.00
#
_symmetry.space_group_name_H-M   'P 1'
#
loop_
_entity.id
_entity.type
_entity.pdbx_description
1 polymer ?
#
loop_
_entity_poly.entity_id
_entity_poly.type
_entity_poly.pdbx_seq_one_letter_code
_entity_poly.pdbx_strand_id
1 'polypeptide(L)'
;MLLSLLLSLSALVPAAFGLNGQERAHLHSRRAVKAGIPGGHWVDTWVSMPQLTEPGNLAPAPFNRFVNSTIRQTLHLSIGGSQLRVRISNAFGTVPLPISAVTIALPANNTSGISAIKPETLKTVTFSGQSSFVLPNAALLVSDPIDFTVKPQTIISVSIYLAVGQASDYITSHPGSRTTSFWANGDSTSAEDLLITDAATQSAAHWYFLSAVEVWAPITSRGLAVVGDSITDGRGSDPNANNRWPDLLLARMQKNALTSSISVLNQAAGGNRILADGLGPNALSRIERDVLSHSGVRYAMIFEGVNDLGTANPTSAEQAAVVSQLKGAFTQIAVRVRTFGIPLFGATITPFGSPNSTLQPYSHPVREQARLDLNNWIRTSGVFDAVIDFDAMVRDPANATQLNPLYDSGDQLHLNPAGYQAMADGFPLAVFTEYAFGVTGFD
;
A
#
# COMPACT_ATOMS: atom_id res chain seq x y z
N MET A 1 -9.13 89.40 -24.68
CA MET A 1 -7.74 89.83 -24.87
C MET A 1 -7.01 88.71 -25.59
N LEU A 2 -6.56 88.99 -26.82
CA LEU A 2 -5.48 88.40 -27.64
C LEU A 2 -5.13 86.90 -27.45
N LEU A 3 -4.97 86.05 -28.48
CA LEU A 3 -4.97 86.16 -29.95
C LEU A 3 -4.91 84.69 -30.48
N SER A 4 -5.69 84.34 -31.53
CA SER A 4 -5.34 83.58 -32.78
C SER A 4 -4.24 82.50 -32.78
N LEU A 5 -4.18 81.43 -33.62
CA LEU A 5 -4.74 81.02 -34.93
C LEU A 5 -4.29 79.54 -35.15
N LEU A 6 -5.18 78.58 -35.48
CA LEU A 6 -5.32 77.80 -36.74
C LEU A 6 -4.13 77.02 -37.37
N LEU A 7 -4.47 75.77 -37.80
CA LEU A 7 -4.02 74.99 -39.00
C LEU A 7 -2.55 74.50 -39.04
N SER A 8 -2.13 73.36 -39.59
CA SER A 8 -2.70 72.26 -40.39
C SER A 8 -1.62 71.17 -40.67
N LEU A 9 -2.06 69.91 -40.88
CA LEU A 9 -1.56 68.85 -41.79
C LEU A 9 -0.09 68.32 -41.81
N SER A 10 -0.02 66.99 -41.70
CA SER A 10 0.81 66.00 -42.46
C SER A 10 2.33 65.93 -42.32
N ALA A 11 2.86 64.76 -41.91
CA ALA A 11 3.63 63.81 -42.74
C ALA A 11 4.29 62.68 -41.91
N LEU A 12 4.24 61.45 -42.44
CA LEU A 12 4.98 60.27 -41.98
C LEU A 12 6.50 60.43 -42.20
N VAL A 13 7.32 59.96 -41.23
CA VAL A 13 8.61 59.26 -41.45
C VAL A 13 8.80 58.25 -40.31
N PRO A 14 9.15 56.96 -40.57
CA PRO A 14 9.30 55.96 -39.53
C PRO A 14 10.70 56.02 -38.91
N ALA A 15 10.79 56.14 -37.59
CA ALA A 15 12.03 55.92 -36.86
C ALA A 15 12.11 54.44 -36.45
N ALA A 16 13.05 53.72 -37.06
CA ALA A 16 13.40 52.36 -36.74
C ALA A 16 13.87 52.25 -35.28
N PHE A 17 13.09 51.57 -34.44
CA PHE A 17 13.57 51.05 -33.18
C PHE A 17 14.00 49.61 -33.37
N GLY A 18 15.30 49.37 -33.17
CA GLY A 18 15.94 48.08 -33.33
C GLY A 18 15.30 47.00 -32.45
N LEU A 19 14.84 45.94 -33.11
CA LEU A 19 14.63 44.64 -32.50
C LEU A 19 15.99 44.07 -32.13
N ASN A 20 16.35 44.10 -30.84
CA ASN A 20 17.38 43.22 -30.29
C ASN A 20 17.03 42.89 -28.84
N GLY A 21 16.28 41.81 -28.69
CA GLY A 21 15.90 41.24 -27.41
C GLY A 21 15.32 39.86 -27.65
N GLN A 22 16.11 38.95 -28.23
CA GLN A 22 15.77 37.53 -28.17
C GLN A 22 15.88 37.09 -26.70
N GLU A 23 14.75 37.08 -25.99
CA GLU A 23 14.57 36.20 -24.84
C GLU A 23 14.70 34.76 -25.36
N ARG A 24 15.92 34.24 -25.31
CA ARG A 24 16.14 32.80 -25.34
C ARG A 24 15.55 32.25 -24.07
N ALA A 25 14.36 31.66 -24.17
CA ALA A 25 13.85 30.74 -23.17
C ALA A 25 14.95 29.71 -22.89
N HIS A 26 15.63 29.84 -21.75
CA HIS A 26 16.54 28.84 -21.24
C HIS A 26 15.71 27.63 -20.84
N LEU A 27 15.42 26.76 -21.82
CA LEU A 27 15.14 25.35 -21.59
C LEU A 27 16.34 24.80 -20.81
N HIS A 28 16.24 24.84 -19.49
CA HIS A 28 17.12 24.06 -18.63
C HIS A 28 16.91 22.62 -19.07
N SER A 29 17.84 22.06 -19.85
CA SER A 29 17.84 20.65 -20.14
C SER A 29 18.16 19.93 -18.83
N ARG A 30 17.12 19.73 -18.00
CA ARG A 30 17.18 18.74 -16.93
C ARG A 30 17.67 17.47 -17.60
N ARG A 31 18.79 16.93 -17.11
CA ARG A 31 19.28 15.64 -17.58
C ARG A 31 18.24 14.63 -17.16
N ALA A 32 17.24 14.41 -18.01
CA ALA A 32 16.15 13.49 -17.73
C ALA A 32 16.76 12.14 -17.46
N VAL A 33 16.44 11.55 -16.30
CA VAL A 33 16.77 10.17 -15.99
C VAL A 33 16.25 9.33 -17.16
N LYS A 34 17.15 8.70 -17.91
CA LYS A 34 16.79 7.88 -19.07
C LYS A 34 16.27 6.54 -18.57
N ALA A 35 15.21 6.03 -19.17
CA ALA A 35 14.69 4.71 -18.83
C ALA A 35 15.80 3.65 -18.91
N GLY A 36 16.00 2.91 -17.82
CA GLY A 36 17.08 1.92 -17.71
C GLY A 36 16.87 0.68 -18.58
N ILE A 37 15.64 0.43 -19.01
CA ILE A 37 15.27 -0.66 -19.93
C ILE A 37 14.34 -0.08 -21.03
N PRO A 38 14.68 -0.22 -22.31
CA PRO A 38 13.78 0.15 -23.41
C PRO A 38 12.48 -0.65 -23.38
N GLY A 39 11.34 0.01 -23.56
CA GLY A 39 10.03 -0.65 -23.57
C GLY A 39 9.59 -1.26 -22.24
N GLY A 40 10.20 -0.85 -21.12
CA GLY A 40 9.74 -1.20 -19.79
C GLY A 40 8.45 -0.47 -19.39
N HIS A 41 7.96 -0.77 -18.19
CA HIS A 41 6.84 -0.08 -17.56
C HIS A 41 7.00 -0.04 -16.03
N TRP A 42 6.26 0.85 -15.37
CA TRP A 42 6.23 0.89 -13.91
C TRP A 42 5.39 -0.24 -13.36
N VAL A 43 5.91 -0.91 -12.33
CA VAL A 43 5.21 -1.94 -11.57
C VAL A 43 5.39 -1.64 -10.10
N ASP A 44 4.30 -1.58 -9.34
CA ASP A 44 4.39 -1.50 -7.90
C ASP A 44 5.14 -2.73 -7.35
N THR A 45 6.07 -2.52 -6.44
CA THR A 45 6.88 -3.56 -5.79
C THR A 45 6.65 -3.58 -4.28
N TRP A 46 6.08 -2.51 -3.72
CA TRP A 46 5.62 -2.42 -2.35
C TRP A 46 4.42 -1.47 -2.31
N VAL A 47 3.43 -1.78 -1.49
CA VAL A 47 2.28 -0.91 -1.19
C VAL A 47 1.92 -1.03 0.28
N SER A 48 1.17 -0.05 0.77
CA SER A 48 0.44 -0.16 2.03
C SER A 48 -0.91 0.52 1.89
N MET A 49 -1.98 -0.15 2.35
CA MET A 49 -3.34 0.40 2.34
C MET A 49 -3.38 1.68 3.18
N PRO A 50 -3.68 2.86 2.59
CA PRO A 50 -3.77 4.10 3.34
C PRO A 50 -4.97 4.06 4.30
N GLN A 51 -4.73 4.41 5.57
CA GLN A 51 -5.71 4.51 6.65
C GLN A 51 -5.66 5.91 7.29
N LEU A 52 -6.78 6.35 7.85
CA LEU A 52 -6.76 7.42 8.84
C LEU A 52 -6.13 6.87 10.11
N THR A 53 -5.07 7.52 10.60
CA THR A 53 -4.42 7.10 11.84
C THR A 53 -5.39 7.28 13.01
N GLU A 54 -5.68 6.21 13.72
CA GLU A 54 -6.45 6.29 14.96
C GLU A 54 -5.67 7.06 16.02
N PRO A 55 -6.33 7.80 16.93
CA PRO A 55 -5.64 8.61 17.94
C PRO A 55 -4.60 7.85 18.77
N GLY A 56 -4.85 6.58 19.11
CA GLY A 56 -3.92 5.74 19.87
C GLY A 56 -2.70 5.24 19.07
N ASN A 57 -2.74 5.35 17.74
CA ASN A 57 -1.68 4.95 16.82
C ASN A 57 -0.96 6.16 16.18
N LEU A 58 -1.32 7.39 16.58
CA LEU A 58 -0.55 8.57 16.22
C LEU A 58 0.84 8.49 16.86
N ALA A 59 1.85 9.05 16.18
CA ALA A 59 3.16 9.18 16.78
C ALA A 59 3.03 9.94 18.12
N PRO A 60 3.63 9.46 19.22
CA PRO A 60 3.53 10.12 20.51
C PRO A 60 4.20 11.50 20.48
N ALA A 61 3.84 12.37 21.42
CA ALA A 61 4.53 13.66 21.58
C ALA A 61 6.05 13.46 21.73
N PRO A 62 6.89 14.32 21.13
CA PRO A 62 6.54 15.54 20.39
C PRO A 62 6.21 15.35 18.89
N PHE A 63 6.07 14.10 18.42
CA PHE A 63 5.97 13.75 16.98
C PHE A 63 4.55 13.64 16.43
N ASN A 64 3.51 13.93 17.22
CA ASN A 64 2.10 13.70 16.86
C ASN A 64 1.62 14.39 15.56
N ARG A 65 2.33 15.41 15.11
CA ARG A 65 2.11 16.10 13.81
C ARG A 65 3.38 16.19 12.96
N PHE A 66 4.44 15.54 13.41
CA PHE A 66 5.77 15.56 12.81
C PHE A 66 6.29 16.98 12.54
N VAL A 67 6.06 17.92 13.46
CA VAL A 67 6.58 19.28 13.36
C VAL A 67 8.10 19.24 13.51
N ASN A 68 8.83 19.85 12.57
CA ASN A 68 10.29 19.80 12.51
C ASN A 68 10.83 18.39 12.75
N SER A 69 10.30 17.41 12.02
CA SER A 69 10.60 15.99 12.27
C SER A 69 10.96 15.25 10.98
N THR A 70 11.95 14.37 11.07
CA THR A 70 12.25 13.36 10.06
C THR A 70 11.62 12.03 10.45
N ILE A 71 10.95 11.38 9.51
CA ILE A 71 10.37 10.04 9.64
C ILE A 71 11.19 9.10 8.76
N ARG A 72 11.78 8.04 9.32
CA ARG A 72 12.55 7.02 8.58
C ARG A 72 11.86 5.67 8.66
N GLN A 73 11.60 5.09 7.50
CA GLN A 73 10.76 3.90 7.35
C GLN A 73 11.45 2.89 6.45
N THR A 74 11.37 1.61 6.80
CA THR A 74 11.90 0.53 5.95
C THR A 74 10.78 -0.18 5.20
N LEU A 75 11.05 -0.54 3.94
CA LEU A 75 10.08 -1.14 3.03
C LEU A 75 10.68 -2.39 2.38
N HIS A 76 10.01 -3.54 2.50
CA HIS A 76 10.41 -4.81 1.89
C HIS A 76 9.86 -4.89 0.45
N LEU A 77 10.74 -4.76 -0.55
CA LEU A 77 10.34 -4.71 -1.96
C LEU A 77 10.15 -6.11 -2.54
N SER A 78 9.10 -6.31 -3.33
CA SER A 78 8.80 -7.58 -4.01
C SER A 78 9.80 -7.92 -5.11
N ILE A 79 9.73 -7.22 -6.24
CA ILE A 79 10.58 -7.42 -7.42
C ILE A 79 11.65 -6.33 -7.50
N GLY A 80 12.73 -6.64 -8.22
CA GLY A 80 13.85 -5.73 -8.43
C GLY A 80 13.69 -4.82 -9.64
N GLY A 81 14.58 -3.84 -9.75
CA GLY A 81 14.66 -2.90 -10.87
C GLY A 81 15.86 -1.98 -10.73
N SER A 82 16.23 -1.29 -11.82
CA SER A 82 17.34 -0.31 -11.81
C SER A 82 16.89 1.09 -11.43
N GLN A 83 15.58 1.36 -11.50
CA GLN A 83 14.98 2.67 -11.22
C GLN A 83 13.73 2.52 -10.38
N LEU A 84 13.55 3.45 -9.45
CA LEU A 84 12.44 3.48 -8.50
C LEU A 84 11.62 4.77 -8.62
N ARG A 85 10.37 4.71 -8.17
CA ARG A 85 9.57 5.87 -7.75
C ARG A 85 8.91 5.59 -6.41
N VAL A 86 8.65 6.65 -5.65
CA VAL A 86 7.95 6.57 -4.37
C VAL A 86 6.63 7.32 -4.48
N ARG A 87 5.56 6.74 -3.91
CA ARG A 87 4.25 7.37 -3.78
C ARG A 87 3.98 7.78 -2.33
N ILE A 88 3.67 9.06 -2.13
CA ILE A 88 3.30 9.65 -0.85
C ILE A 88 1.82 10.05 -0.92
N SER A 89 1.03 9.67 0.07
CA SER A 89 -0.41 9.86 0.14
C SER A 89 -0.80 10.75 1.30
N ASN A 90 -1.71 11.69 1.00
CA ASN A 90 -2.43 12.50 1.97
C ASN A 90 -3.94 12.21 1.91
N ALA A 91 -4.31 10.97 1.54
CA ALA A 91 -5.69 10.55 1.25
C ALA A 91 -6.70 10.89 2.36
N PHE A 92 -6.30 10.82 3.63
CA PHE A 92 -7.15 11.14 4.78
C PHE A 92 -6.82 12.50 5.41
N GLY A 93 -5.78 13.17 4.93
CA GLY A 93 -5.45 14.51 5.40
C GLY A 93 -6.47 15.52 4.95
N THR A 94 -6.94 16.31 5.92
CA THR A 94 -7.89 17.41 5.72
C THR A 94 -7.21 18.74 5.39
N VAL A 95 -5.87 18.78 5.47
CA VAL A 95 -5.03 19.95 5.17
C VAL A 95 -3.84 19.54 4.29
N PRO A 96 -3.20 20.48 3.58
CA PRO A 96 -1.99 20.19 2.82
C PRO A 96 -0.86 19.61 3.70
N LEU A 97 -0.08 18.68 3.15
CA LEU A 97 1.10 18.08 3.76
C LEU A 97 2.37 18.74 3.16
N PRO A 98 3.09 19.60 3.89
CA PRO A 98 4.29 20.28 3.41
C PRO A 98 5.54 19.39 3.54
N ILE A 99 5.88 18.68 2.47
CA ILE A 99 7.06 17.82 2.39
C ILE A 99 8.29 18.69 2.10
N SER A 100 9.26 18.68 3.01
CA SER A 100 10.44 19.56 2.95
C SER A 100 11.64 18.88 2.28
N ALA A 101 11.87 17.60 2.56
CA ALA A 101 12.88 16.79 1.90
C ALA A 101 12.51 15.30 1.96
N VAL A 102 12.95 14.52 0.97
CA VAL A 102 12.83 13.05 0.96
C VAL A 102 14.13 12.44 0.48
N THR A 103 14.59 11.38 1.15
CA THR A 103 15.75 10.59 0.74
C THR A 103 15.43 9.10 0.72
N ILE A 104 16.15 8.36 -0.11
CA ILE A 104 16.17 6.90 -0.13
C ILE A 104 17.60 6.41 0.06
N ALA A 105 17.78 5.32 0.80
CA ALA A 105 19.05 4.64 0.98
C ALA A 105 18.83 3.14 1.17
N LEU A 106 19.89 2.34 1.03
CA LEU A 106 19.88 0.99 1.57
C LEU A 106 20.05 1.07 3.09
N PRO A 107 19.31 0.26 3.87
CA PRO A 107 19.57 0.07 5.29
C PRO A 107 20.97 -0.53 5.51
N ALA A 108 21.52 -0.36 6.72
CA ALA A 108 22.86 -0.87 7.09
C ALA A 108 23.00 -2.39 6.79
N ASN A 109 21.91 -3.14 6.94
CA ASN A 109 21.77 -4.50 6.47
C ASN A 109 20.33 -4.72 5.93
N ASN A 110 20.07 -5.83 5.24
CA ASN A 110 18.76 -6.10 4.62
C ASN A 110 17.71 -6.57 5.65
N THR A 111 17.47 -5.79 6.70
CA THR A 111 16.51 -6.07 7.78
C THR A 111 15.50 -4.93 7.89
N SER A 112 14.22 -5.26 8.03
CA SER A 112 13.17 -4.28 8.27
C SER A 112 13.30 -3.74 9.70
N GLY A 113 12.75 -2.57 9.96
CA GLY A 113 12.70 -1.99 11.30
C GLY A 113 14.02 -1.51 11.86
N ILE A 114 15.01 -1.17 11.01
CA ILE A 114 16.29 -0.60 11.47
C ILE A 114 16.43 0.88 11.09
N SER A 115 17.09 1.64 11.95
CA SER A 115 17.30 3.09 11.80
C SER A 115 18.54 3.44 10.97
N ALA A 116 19.56 2.57 10.99
CA ALA A 116 20.83 2.78 10.30
C ALA A 116 20.72 2.56 8.78
N ILE A 117 21.38 3.42 8.01
CA ILE A 117 21.49 3.36 6.55
C ILE A 117 22.95 3.21 6.11
N LYS A 118 23.15 2.94 4.81
CA LYS A 118 24.44 3.01 4.13
C LYS A 118 24.58 4.37 3.45
N PRO A 119 25.35 5.33 4.01
CA PRO A 119 25.39 6.71 3.50
C PRO A 119 25.78 6.83 2.03
N GLU A 120 26.65 5.94 1.54
CA GLU A 120 27.13 5.91 0.16
C GLU A 120 26.03 5.57 -0.86
N THR A 121 24.91 5.01 -0.40
CA THR A 121 23.76 4.66 -1.23
C THR A 121 22.71 5.77 -1.30
N LEU A 122 22.83 6.79 -0.44
CA LEU A 122 21.80 7.81 -0.27
C LEU A 122 21.54 8.58 -1.57
N LYS A 123 20.25 8.73 -1.92
CA LYS A 123 19.77 9.57 -3.01
C LYS A 123 18.68 10.51 -2.52
N THR A 124 18.73 11.76 -2.95
CA THR A 124 17.62 12.69 -2.83
C THR A 124 16.49 12.28 -3.77
N VAL A 125 15.26 12.34 -3.27
CA VAL A 125 14.04 12.12 -4.03
C VAL A 125 13.46 13.47 -4.41
N THR A 126 13.11 13.65 -5.68
CA THR A 126 12.53 14.89 -6.19
C THR A 126 11.11 14.69 -6.71
N PHE A 127 10.37 15.78 -6.82
CA PHE A 127 9.00 15.84 -7.34
C PHE A 127 8.92 16.98 -8.36
N SER A 128 8.68 16.66 -9.62
CA SER A 128 8.70 17.66 -10.70
C SER A 128 10.01 18.47 -10.74
N GLY A 129 11.13 17.81 -10.40
CA GLY A 129 12.48 18.34 -10.28
C GLY A 129 12.74 19.25 -9.08
N GLN A 130 11.85 19.27 -8.08
CA GLN A 130 12.02 20.00 -6.82
C GLN A 130 12.26 19.03 -5.66
N SER A 131 13.06 19.40 -4.66
CA SER A 131 13.32 18.57 -3.47
C SER A 131 12.18 18.59 -2.44
N SER A 132 11.24 19.52 -2.58
CA SER A 132 10.10 19.75 -1.69
C SER A 132 8.80 19.82 -2.46
N PHE A 133 7.68 19.48 -1.82
CA PHE A 133 6.35 19.57 -2.41
C PHE A 133 5.29 19.83 -1.33
N VAL A 134 4.30 20.67 -1.62
CA VAL A 134 3.12 20.81 -0.75
C VAL A 134 2.01 19.94 -1.33
N LEU A 135 1.79 18.77 -0.74
CA LEU A 135 0.80 17.80 -1.20
C LEU A 135 -0.60 18.23 -0.74
N PRO A 136 -1.55 18.53 -1.64
CA PRO A 136 -2.90 18.92 -1.24
C PRO A 136 -3.60 17.89 -0.35
N ASN A 137 -4.65 18.32 0.35
CA ASN A 137 -5.53 17.44 1.10
C ASN A 137 -6.14 16.38 0.16
N ALA A 138 -6.30 15.15 0.65
CA ALA A 138 -6.83 14.00 -0.08
C ALA A 138 -6.07 13.62 -1.38
N ALA A 139 -4.87 14.16 -1.61
CA ALA A 139 -4.12 13.95 -2.85
C ALA A 139 -2.99 12.92 -2.71
N LEU A 140 -2.48 12.48 -3.85
CA LEU A 140 -1.36 11.54 -4.01
C LEU A 140 -0.21 12.23 -4.76
N LEU A 141 1.01 11.98 -4.32
CA LEU A 141 2.23 12.48 -4.93
C LEU A 141 3.10 11.31 -5.40
N VAL A 142 3.66 11.41 -6.60
CA VAL A 142 4.61 10.43 -7.14
C VAL A 142 5.93 11.15 -7.41
N SER A 143 7.04 10.56 -6.99
CA SER A 143 8.37 11.12 -7.24
C SER A 143 8.76 11.07 -8.71
N ASP A 144 9.75 11.88 -9.08
CA ASP A 144 10.52 11.66 -10.30
C ASP A 144 11.25 10.29 -10.22
N PRO A 145 11.65 9.68 -11.35
CA PRO A 145 12.44 8.46 -11.35
C PRO A 145 13.79 8.62 -10.63
N ILE A 146 14.15 7.63 -9.81
CA ILE A 146 15.39 7.60 -9.04
C ILE A 146 16.28 6.47 -9.58
N ASP A 147 17.50 6.77 -10.01
CA ASP A 147 18.51 5.76 -10.37
C ASP A 147 19.03 5.06 -9.10
N PHE A 148 18.34 3.98 -8.73
CA PHE A 148 18.58 3.22 -7.50
C PHE A 148 18.29 1.74 -7.75
N THR A 149 19.36 0.97 -7.96
CA THR A 149 19.23 -0.45 -8.32
C THR A 149 18.99 -1.33 -7.10
N VAL A 150 17.94 -2.14 -7.17
CA VAL A 150 17.55 -3.11 -6.13
C VAL A 150 17.31 -4.49 -6.74
N LYS A 151 17.62 -5.52 -5.96
CA LYS A 151 17.26 -6.91 -6.26
C LYS A 151 15.86 -7.22 -5.71
N PRO A 152 15.17 -8.27 -6.16
CA PRO A 152 13.97 -8.75 -5.47
C PRO A 152 14.22 -8.98 -3.98
N GLN A 153 13.21 -8.72 -3.12
CA GLN A 153 13.31 -8.83 -1.65
C GLN A 153 14.35 -7.91 -0.99
N THR A 154 14.79 -6.86 -1.69
CA THR A 154 15.62 -5.82 -1.07
C THR A 154 14.75 -4.98 -0.14
N ILE A 155 15.28 -4.66 1.05
CA ILE A 155 14.70 -3.66 1.92
C ILE A 155 15.36 -2.31 1.61
N ILE A 156 14.55 -1.27 1.48
CA ILE A 156 15.01 0.11 1.35
C ILE A 156 14.61 0.92 2.57
N SER A 157 15.33 2.01 2.83
CA SER A 157 14.98 3.02 3.82
C SER A 157 14.55 4.29 3.11
N VAL A 158 13.40 4.85 3.49
CA VAL A 158 12.91 6.14 2.99
C VAL A 158 12.78 7.08 4.18
N SER A 159 13.42 8.25 4.09
CA SER A 159 13.30 9.32 5.10
C SER A 159 12.51 10.50 4.54
N ILE A 160 11.53 11.01 5.29
CA ILE A 160 10.70 12.17 4.94
C ILE A 160 10.90 13.22 6.03
N TYR A 161 11.34 14.41 5.68
CA TYR A 161 11.42 15.56 6.58
C TYR A 161 10.26 16.52 6.38
N LEU A 162 9.61 16.87 7.48
CA LEU A 162 8.52 17.83 7.55
C LEU A 162 8.94 18.99 8.47
N ALA A 163 9.45 20.08 7.91
CA ALA A 163 9.91 21.23 8.69
C ALA A 163 8.78 21.86 9.52
N VAL A 164 7.59 21.97 8.92
CA VAL A 164 6.40 22.57 9.55
C VAL A 164 5.46 21.51 10.14
N GLY A 165 5.63 20.24 9.76
CA GLY A 165 4.67 19.17 10.09
C GLY A 165 3.35 19.29 9.33
N GLN A 166 2.40 18.40 9.63
CA GLN A 166 1.03 18.51 9.14
C GLN A 166 0.16 19.17 10.21
N ALA A 167 -0.50 20.29 9.88
CA ALA A 167 -1.31 21.06 10.82
C ALA A 167 -2.68 20.41 11.12
N SER A 168 -2.72 19.09 11.28
CA SER A 168 -3.92 18.29 11.52
C SER A 168 -3.53 16.95 12.15
N ASP A 169 -4.39 16.40 13.00
CA ASP A 169 -4.23 15.04 13.53
C ASP A 169 -4.83 13.97 12.59
N TYR A 170 -5.42 14.39 11.47
CA TYR A 170 -5.93 13.49 10.42
C TYR A 170 -4.78 13.01 9.53
N ILE A 171 -3.87 12.23 10.12
CA ILE A 171 -2.66 11.73 9.46
C ILE A 171 -3.00 10.49 8.63
N THR A 172 -2.52 10.45 7.39
CA THR A 172 -2.55 9.22 6.56
C THR A 172 -1.42 8.29 6.98
N SER A 173 -1.75 7.06 7.38
CA SER A 173 -0.78 6.07 7.84
C SER A 173 -1.21 4.65 7.49
N HIS A 174 -0.44 3.69 7.98
CA HIS A 174 -0.79 2.30 8.04
C HIS A 174 -0.28 1.73 9.38
N PRO A 175 -1.12 1.74 10.44
CA PRO A 175 -0.71 1.30 11.77
C PRO A 175 -0.37 -0.18 11.84
N GLY A 176 -0.97 -0.99 10.97
CA GLY A 176 -0.72 -2.41 10.79
C GLY A 176 0.63 -2.77 10.14
N SER A 177 1.62 -1.89 10.12
CA SER A 177 2.85 -2.17 9.34
C SER A 177 3.63 -3.40 9.84
N ARG A 178 3.55 -3.69 11.15
CA ARG A 178 4.42 -4.62 11.91
C ARG A 178 5.91 -4.34 11.66
N THR A 179 6.23 -3.11 11.24
CA THR A 179 7.57 -2.68 10.85
C THR A 179 7.89 -1.40 11.59
N THR A 180 9.01 -1.40 12.31
CA THR A 180 9.44 -0.27 13.12
C THR A 180 9.86 0.88 12.23
N SER A 181 9.24 2.04 12.42
CA SER A 181 9.66 3.31 11.86
C SER A 181 10.25 4.17 12.97
N PHE A 182 11.16 5.06 12.59
CA PHE A 182 11.88 5.93 13.50
C PHE A 182 11.56 7.38 13.18
N TRP A 183 11.60 8.24 14.19
CA TRP A 183 11.48 9.68 14.03
C TRP A 183 12.55 10.40 14.81
N ALA A 184 13.02 11.51 14.26
CA ALA A 184 14.02 12.37 14.87
C ALA A 184 13.63 13.84 14.68
N ASN A 185 13.95 14.69 15.66
CA ASN A 185 13.81 16.14 15.53
C ASN A 185 14.80 16.69 14.49
N GLY A 186 14.38 17.69 13.73
CA GLY A 186 15.19 18.34 12.69
C GLY A 186 15.24 17.56 11.37
N ASP A 187 15.97 18.12 10.41
CA ASP A 187 16.31 17.43 9.16
C ASP A 187 17.44 16.44 9.41
N SER A 188 17.07 15.17 9.56
CA SER A 188 17.97 14.03 9.73
C SER A 188 17.89 13.09 8.53
N THR A 189 17.45 13.59 7.36
CA THR A 189 17.27 12.76 6.15
C THR A 189 18.57 12.18 5.61
N SER A 190 19.72 12.81 5.93
CA SER A 190 21.06 12.31 5.61
C SER A 190 21.82 11.69 6.77
N ALA A 191 21.21 11.60 7.96
CA ALA A 191 21.86 11.02 9.13
C ALA A 191 22.11 9.51 8.90
N GLU A 192 23.31 9.02 9.21
CA GLU A 192 23.65 7.60 9.06
C GLU A 192 22.74 6.71 9.92
N ASP A 193 22.37 7.16 11.10
CA ASP A 193 21.52 6.42 12.04
C ASP A 193 20.61 7.38 12.82
N LEU A 194 19.47 6.88 13.29
CA LEU A 194 18.53 7.56 14.19
C LEU A 194 18.41 6.77 15.51
N LEU A 195 19.55 6.56 16.17
CA LEU A 195 19.59 5.84 17.45
C LEU A 195 18.69 6.51 18.48
N ILE A 196 17.92 5.69 19.20
CA ILE A 196 17.04 6.18 20.27
C ILE A 196 17.88 6.38 21.53
N THR A 197 18.39 7.60 21.72
CA THR A 197 19.23 7.96 22.87
C THR A 197 18.52 8.88 23.85
N ASP A 198 17.53 9.65 23.38
CA ASP A 198 16.75 10.59 24.18
C ASP A 198 15.37 10.87 23.52
N ALA A 199 14.60 11.81 24.08
CA ALA A 199 13.25 12.14 23.61
C ALA A 199 13.19 12.79 22.22
N ALA A 200 14.31 13.27 21.67
CA ALA A 200 14.42 13.82 20.32
C ALA A 200 14.45 12.75 19.23
N THR A 201 14.46 11.48 19.62
CA THR A 201 14.39 10.29 18.74
C THR A 201 13.41 9.28 19.31
N GLN A 202 12.45 8.78 18.53
CA GLN A 202 11.54 7.70 18.99
C GLN A 202 11.21 6.75 17.84
N SER A 203 10.40 5.72 18.13
CA SER A 203 9.96 4.74 17.13
C SER A 203 8.60 4.14 17.47
N ALA A 204 7.90 3.65 16.45
CA ALA A 204 6.74 2.76 16.60
C ALA A 204 6.58 1.88 15.36
N ALA A 205 5.82 0.79 15.49
CA ALA A 205 5.59 -0.16 14.41
C ALA A 205 4.48 0.30 13.44
N HIS A 206 4.64 1.47 12.81
CA HIS A 206 3.67 2.08 11.90
C HIS A 206 4.37 2.67 10.67
N TRP A 207 3.69 2.66 9.52
CA TRP A 207 4.10 3.46 8.37
C TRP A 207 3.26 4.75 8.28
N TYR A 208 3.86 5.86 7.87
CA TYR A 208 3.18 7.15 7.69
C TYR A 208 3.46 7.72 6.30
N PHE A 209 2.42 8.24 5.66
CA PHE A 209 2.42 8.92 4.36
C PHE A 209 2.88 8.11 3.15
N LEU A 210 3.77 7.12 3.27
CA LEU A 210 4.16 6.24 2.18
C LEU A 210 3.01 5.31 1.82
N SER A 211 2.77 5.13 0.51
CA SER A 211 1.65 4.32 0.01
C SER A 211 2.05 3.33 -1.09
N ALA A 212 3.12 3.62 -1.84
CA ALA A 212 3.70 2.65 -2.77
C ALA A 212 5.16 2.96 -3.13
N VAL A 213 5.84 1.94 -3.65
CA VAL A 213 7.11 2.04 -4.35
C VAL A 213 6.98 1.28 -5.66
N GLU A 214 7.40 1.90 -6.75
CA GLU A 214 7.38 1.32 -8.09
C GLU A 214 8.79 1.06 -8.58
N VAL A 215 8.98 0.00 -9.36
CA VAL A 215 10.19 -0.26 -10.16
C VAL A 215 9.90 -0.08 -11.64
N TRP A 216 10.87 0.43 -12.39
CA TRP A 216 10.85 0.33 -13.85
C TRP A 216 11.30 -1.07 -14.26
N ALA A 217 10.36 -1.87 -14.76
CA ALA A 217 10.54 -3.30 -14.97
C ALA A 217 10.28 -3.71 -16.43
N PRO A 218 10.75 -4.89 -16.87
CA PRO A 218 10.39 -5.45 -18.17
C PRO A 218 8.87 -5.51 -18.38
N ILE A 219 8.42 -5.44 -19.64
CA ILE A 219 7.00 -5.48 -20.00
C ILE A 219 6.30 -6.80 -19.60
N THR A 220 7.05 -7.82 -19.21
CA THR A 220 6.56 -9.10 -18.70
C THR A 220 6.32 -9.10 -17.19
N SER A 221 6.77 -8.08 -16.45
CA SER A 221 6.54 -7.96 -15.01
C SER A 221 5.10 -7.58 -14.70
N ARG A 222 4.58 -8.11 -13.59
CA ARG A 222 3.15 -8.04 -13.20
C ARG A 222 3.06 -7.77 -11.69
N GLY A 223 1.89 -7.35 -11.22
CA GLY A 223 1.57 -7.29 -9.78
C GLY A 223 0.29 -8.05 -9.42
N LEU A 224 0.32 -8.73 -8.28
CA LEU A 224 -0.83 -9.27 -7.57
C LEU A 224 -1.23 -8.29 -6.45
N ALA A 225 -2.37 -7.64 -6.58
CA ALA A 225 -2.96 -6.83 -5.51
C ALA A 225 -3.83 -7.68 -4.59
N VAL A 226 -3.57 -7.66 -3.29
CA VAL A 226 -4.29 -8.44 -2.29
C VAL A 226 -5.06 -7.51 -1.36
N VAL A 227 -6.38 -7.49 -1.50
CA VAL A 227 -7.31 -6.79 -0.62
C VAL A 227 -7.69 -7.74 0.51
N GLY A 228 -7.64 -7.28 1.76
CA GLY A 228 -8.01 -8.12 2.89
C GLY A 228 -8.06 -7.41 4.23
N ASP A 229 -8.19 -8.21 5.28
CA ASP A 229 -8.26 -7.76 6.67
C ASP A 229 -6.96 -8.00 7.48
N SER A 230 -7.07 -8.04 8.81
CA SER A 230 -5.95 -8.26 9.74
C SER A 230 -5.16 -9.53 9.48
N ILE A 231 -5.77 -10.58 8.91
CA ILE A 231 -5.10 -11.84 8.63
C ILE A 231 -4.09 -11.65 7.49
N THR A 232 -4.49 -10.96 6.42
CA THR A 232 -3.59 -10.64 5.30
C THR A 232 -2.61 -9.51 5.64
N ASP A 233 -3.07 -8.53 6.42
CA ASP A 233 -2.25 -7.43 6.90
C ASP A 233 -1.10 -7.94 7.79
N GLY A 234 -1.29 -9.07 8.48
CA GLY A 234 -0.23 -9.83 9.16
C GLY A 234 -0.31 -9.82 10.69
N ARG A 235 -1.50 -9.71 11.28
CA ARG A 235 -1.65 -9.85 12.74
C ARG A 235 -1.22 -11.24 13.19
N GLY A 236 -0.29 -11.33 14.13
CA GLY A 236 0.28 -12.60 14.59
C GLY A 236 1.63 -12.95 13.93
N SER A 237 2.09 -12.15 12.95
CA SER A 237 3.46 -12.21 12.45
C SER A 237 4.44 -11.56 13.44
N ASP A 238 5.73 -11.87 13.31
CA ASP A 238 6.75 -11.28 14.16
C ASP A 238 7.07 -9.85 13.69
N PRO A 239 7.24 -8.88 14.61
CA PRO A 239 7.70 -7.54 14.26
C PRO A 239 9.00 -7.58 13.46
N ASN A 240 9.06 -6.79 12.38
CA ASN A 240 10.23 -6.62 11.50
C ASN A 240 10.69 -7.88 10.74
N ALA A 241 10.00 -9.01 10.85
CA ALA A 241 10.47 -10.28 10.28
C ALA A 241 9.99 -10.54 8.84
N ASN A 242 9.00 -9.79 8.34
CA ASN A 242 8.35 -10.02 7.04
C ASN A 242 7.87 -11.48 6.88
N ASN A 243 7.21 -12.03 7.90
CA ASN A 243 6.74 -13.43 7.92
C ASN A 243 5.20 -13.57 7.97
N ARG A 244 4.49 -12.60 7.40
CA ARG A 244 3.07 -12.72 7.03
C ARG A 244 2.94 -13.50 5.71
N TRP A 245 1.77 -14.10 5.46
CA TRP A 245 1.61 -14.99 4.30
C TRP A 245 1.93 -14.34 2.94
N PRO A 246 1.66 -13.04 2.67
CA PRO A 246 2.03 -12.44 1.39
C PRO A 246 3.55 -12.33 1.19
N ASP A 247 4.31 -12.05 2.26
CA ASP A 247 5.79 -12.01 2.22
C ASP A 247 6.36 -13.42 2.00
N LEU A 248 5.79 -14.43 2.67
CA LEU A 248 6.21 -15.83 2.53
C LEU A 248 5.85 -16.40 1.14
N LEU A 249 4.68 -16.01 0.59
CA LEU A 249 4.29 -16.33 -0.77
C LEU A 249 5.26 -15.70 -1.78
N LEU A 250 5.60 -14.42 -1.61
CA LEU A 250 6.60 -13.75 -2.43
C LEU A 250 7.93 -14.51 -2.41
N ALA A 251 8.43 -14.89 -1.23
CA ALA A 251 9.68 -15.64 -1.11
C ALA A 251 9.64 -16.99 -1.86
N ARG A 252 8.48 -17.67 -1.87
CA ARG A 252 8.25 -18.88 -2.66
C ARG A 252 8.17 -18.59 -4.16
N MET A 253 7.48 -17.53 -4.57
CA MET A 253 7.35 -17.11 -5.97
C MET A 253 8.70 -16.73 -6.59
N GLN A 254 9.59 -16.08 -5.84
CA GLN A 254 10.93 -15.72 -6.32
C GLN A 254 11.81 -16.95 -6.64
N LYS A 255 11.50 -18.13 -6.08
CA LYS A 255 12.19 -19.40 -6.39
C LYS A 255 11.65 -20.10 -7.64
N ASN A 256 10.61 -19.56 -8.28
CA ASN A 256 9.98 -20.13 -9.46
C ASN A 256 10.07 -19.15 -10.64
N ALA A 257 10.68 -19.57 -11.74
CA ALA A 257 10.88 -18.74 -12.92
C ALA A 257 9.56 -18.16 -13.49
N LEU A 258 8.45 -18.90 -13.39
CA LEU A 258 7.14 -18.48 -13.90
C LEU A 258 6.48 -17.37 -13.08
N THR A 259 6.88 -17.19 -11.82
CA THR A 259 6.25 -16.23 -10.90
C THR A 259 7.23 -15.21 -10.31
N SER A 260 8.54 -15.37 -10.54
CA SER A 260 9.58 -14.46 -10.05
C SER A 260 9.45 -13.00 -10.54
N SER A 261 8.74 -12.77 -11.64
CA SER A 261 8.47 -11.42 -12.17
C SER A 261 7.14 -10.81 -11.69
N ILE A 262 6.44 -11.46 -10.77
CA ILE A 262 5.16 -11.02 -10.22
C ILE A 262 5.40 -10.45 -8.82
N SER A 263 5.07 -9.17 -8.61
CA SER A 263 5.08 -8.54 -7.29
C SER A 263 3.85 -8.91 -6.46
N VAL A 264 3.98 -8.90 -5.14
CA VAL A 264 2.86 -9.12 -4.21
C VAL A 264 2.59 -7.81 -3.47
N LEU A 265 1.39 -7.27 -3.62
CA LEU A 265 1.00 -5.93 -3.19
C LEU A 265 -0.08 -6.06 -2.11
N ASN A 266 0.35 -5.97 -0.85
CA ASN A 266 -0.54 -6.15 0.29
C ASN A 266 -1.34 -4.87 0.60
N GLN A 267 -2.60 -4.86 0.18
CA GLN A 267 -3.57 -3.80 0.41
C GLN A 267 -4.57 -4.14 1.51
N ALA A 268 -4.16 -5.02 2.43
CA ALA A 268 -5.00 -5.38 3.57
C ALA A 268 -4.88 -4.35 4.70
N ALA A 269 -5.89 -4.31 5.56
CA ALA A 269 -5.88 -3.48 6.76
C ALA A 269 -6.58 -4.19 7.92
N GLY A 270 -5.99 -4.11 9.11
CA GLY A 270 -6.61 -4.65 10.33
C GLY A 270 -8.06 -4.19 10.52
N GLY A 271 -8.94 -5.12 10.91
CA GLY A 271 -10.36 -4.81 11.16
C GLY A 271 -11.13 -4.32 9.92
N ASN A 272 -10.57 -4.43 8.71
CA ASN A 272 -11.28 -4.02 7.49
C ASN A 272 -12.46 -4.96 7.21
N ARG A 273 -13.46 -4.38 6.57
CA ARG A 273 -14.76 -4.99 6.28
C ARG A 273 -15.13 -4.67 4.84
N ILE A 274 -15.93 -5.53 4.24
CA ILE A 274 -16.40 -5.34 2.86
C ILE A 274 -17.57 -4.36 2.81
N LEU A 275 -18.51 -4.45 3.76
CA LEU A 275 -19.82 -3.78 3.66
C LEU A 275 -19.90 -2.45 4.41
N ALA A 276 -19.02 -2.22 5.38
CA ALA A 276 -19.00 -1.01 6.20
C ALA A 276 -17.56 -0.66 6.56
N ASP A 277 -17.32 0.58 6.98
CA ASP A 277 -15.99 0.98 7.40
C ASP A 277 -15.60 0.24 8.69
N GLY A 278 -14.29 0.08 8.88
CA GLY A 278 -13.67 -0.47 10.08
C GLY A 278 -12.57 0.47 10.55
N LEU A 279 -11.34 -0.04 10.72
CA LEU A 279 -10.17 0.83 10.94
C LEU A 279 -9.77 1.62 9.68
N GLY A 280 -10.35 1.26 8.53
CA GLY A 280 -10.27 2.02 7.29
C GLY A 280 -11.54 1.86 6.45
N PRO A 281 -11.61 2.51 5.27
CA PRO A 281 -12.77 2.46 4.39
C PRO A 281 -13.11 1.02 3.99
N ASN A 282 -14.40 0.75 3.85
CA ASN A 282 -14.90 -0.54 3.39
C ASN A 282 -14.29 -0.97 2.04
N ALA A 283 -14.03 -2.27 1.87
CA ALA A 283 -13.39 -2.82 0.68
C ALA A 283 -14.15 -2.46 -0.61
N LEU A 284 -15.48 -2.46 -0.57
CA LEU A 284 -16.33 -2.16 -1.73
C LEU A 284 -16.05 -0.76 -2.30
N SER A 285 -15.74 0.22 -1.45
CA SER A 285 -15.46 1.61 -1.84
C SER A 285 -14.04 1.90 -2.30
N ARG A 286 -13.09 0.96 -2.09
CA ARG A 286 -11.64 1.23 -2.28
C ARG A 286 -10.98 0.41 -3.38
N ILE A 287 -11.71 -0.43 -4.13
CA ILE A 287 -11.14 -1.27 -5.20
C ILE A 287 -10.44 -0.42 -6.28
N GLU A 288 -11.05 0.69 -6.67
CA GLU A 288 -10.49 1.59 -7.68
C GLU A 288 -9.15 2.17 -7.21
N ARG A 289 -9.08 2.56 -5.93
CA ARG A 289 -7.88 3.14 -5.32
C ARG A 289 -6.79 2.09 -5.12
N ASP A 290 -7.14 0.95 -4.54
CA ASP A 290 -6.17 -0.01 -4.00
C ASP A 290 -5.80 -1.14 -4.99
N VAL A 291 -6.58 -1.31 -6.06
CA VAL A 291 -6.30 -2.29 -7.12
C VAL A 291 -6.11 -1.61 -8.47
N LEU A 292 -7.12 -0.87 -8.94
CA LEU A 292 -7.16 -0.42 -10.34
C LEU A 292 -6.22 0.76 -10.65
N SER A 293 -5.90 1.57 -9.64
CA SER A 293 -4.99 2.73 -9.75
C SER A 293 -3.52 2.37 -9.50
N HIS A 294 -3.21 1.08 -9.33
CA HIS A 294 -1.86 0.59 -9.06
C HIS A 294 -1.14 0.14 -10.32
N SER A 295 0.16 0.44 -10.37
CA SER A 295 1.00 0.24 -11.55
C SER A 295 1.32 -1.24 -11.74
N GLY A 296 1.10 -1.73 -12.96
CA GLY A 296 1.46 -3.11 -13.33
C GLY A 296 0.59 -4.21 -12.72
N VAL A 297 -0.49 -3.86 -12.01
CA VAL A 297 -1.45 -4.85 -11.49
C VAL A 297 -2.08 -5.61 -12.64
N ARG A 298 -2.01 -6.94 -12.56
CA ARG A 298 -2.58 -7.88 -13.54
C ARG A 298 -3.24 -9.08 -12.87
N TYR A 299 -3.16 -9.20 -11.56
CA TYR A 299 -3.93 -10.14 -10.75
C TYR A 299 -4.47 -9.40 -9.54
N ALA A 300 -5.68 -9.72 -9.12
CA ALA A 300 -6.25 -9.24 -7.87
C ALA A 300 -6.69 -10.43 -7.02
N MET A 301 -6.69 -10.25 -5.70
CA MET A 301 -7.21 -11.21 -4.76
C MET A 301 -7.98 -10.48 -3.66
N ILE A 302 -9.08 -11.07 -3.21
CA ILE A 302 -9.79 -10.63 -2.02
C ILE A 302 -9.85 -11.75 -0.98
N PHE A 303 -9.36 -11.45 0.22
CA PHE A 303 -9.45 -12.31 1.39
C PHE A 303 -9.93 -11.49 2.58
N GLU A 304 -11.25 -11.37 2.70
CA GLU A 304 -11.93 -10.48 3.65
C GLU A 304 -13.35 -11.00 3.92
N GLY A 305 -13.99 -10.49 4.97
CA GLY A 305 -15.37 -10.83 5.36
C GLY A 305 -15.50 -11.39 6.77
N VAL A 306 -14.38 -11.75 7.42
CA VAL A 306 -14.40 -12.25 8.81
C VAL A 306 -14.93 -11.19 9.78
N ASN A 307 -14.54 -9.93 9.59
CA ASN A 307 -14.99 -8.82 10.43
C ASN A 307 -16.46 -8.47 10.16
N ASP A 308 -16.97 -8.67 8.95
CA ASP A 308 -18.40 -8.49 8.65
C ASP A 308 -19.26 -9.50 9.42
N LEU A 309 -18.87 -10.78 9.42
CA LEU A 309 -19.55 -11.84 10.19
C LEU A 309 -19.38 -11.65 11.70
N GLY A 310 -18.16 -11.33 12.13
CA GLY A 310 -17.77 -11.20 13.54
C GLY A 310 -18.39 -10.00 14.26
N THR A 311 -18.66 -8.91 13.54
CA THR A 311 -19.27 -7.70 14.13
C THR A 311 -20.80 -7.72 14.11
N ALA A 312 -21.42 -8.44 13.18
CA ALA A 312 -22.88 -8.57 13.14
C ALA A 312 -23.40 -9.42 14.32
N ASN A 313 -24.63 -9.16 14.80
CA ASN A 313 -25.15 -9.93 15.92
C ASN A 313 -25.30 -11.40 15.49
N PRO A 314 -25.09 -12.35 16.41
CA PRO A 314 -25.15 -13.77 16.09
C PRO A 314 -26.59 -14.31 16.02
N THR A 315 -27.52 -13.54 15.44
CA THR A 315 -28.89 -13.99 15.16
C THR A 315 -28.99 -14.52 13.73
N SER A 316 -29.83 -15.54 13.51
CA SER A 316 -29.94 -16.15 12.17
C SER A 316 -30.37 -15.14 11.10
N ALA A 317 -31.24 -14.19 11.45
CA ALA A 317 -31.72 -13.16 10.53
C ALA A 317 -30.60 -12.18 10.12
N GLU A 318 -29.83 -11.66 11.08
CA GLU A 318 -28.74 -10.72 10.76
C GLU A 318 -27.59 -11.41 10.02
N GLN A 319 -27.21 -12.61 10.43
CA GLN A 319 -26.14 -13.36 9.77
C GLN A 319 -26.53 -13.73 8.32
N ALA A 320 -27.78 -14.15 8.09
CA ALA A 320 -28.27 -14.40 6.73
C ALA A 320 -28.27 -13.11 5.87
N ALA A 321 -28.63 -11.97 6.46
CA ALA A 321 -28.61 -10.68 5.77
C ALA A 321 -27.18 -10.25 5.40
N VAL A 322 -26.21 -10.40 6.30
CA VAL A 322 -24.79 -10.10 6.05
C VAL A 322 -24.22 -11.02 4.99
N VAL A 323 -24.47 -12.33 5.07
CA VAL A 323 -24.02 -13.29 4.05
C VAL A 323 -24.58 -12.93 2.67
N SER A 324 -25.88 -12.58 2.57
CA SER A 324 -26.49 -12.16 1.32
C SER A 324 -25.82 -10.90 0.74
N GLN A 325 -25.57 -9.90 1.59
CA GLN A 325 -24.90 -8.66 1.18
C GLN A 325 -23.44 -8.90 0.77
N LEU A 326 -22.69 -9.75 1.49
CA LEU A 326 -21.32 -10.13 1.15
C LEU A 326 -21.25 -10.79 -0.23
N LYS A 327 -22.17 -11.71 -0.54
CA LYS A 327 -22.26 -12.34 -1.87
C LYS A 327 -22.46 -11.27 -2.96
N GLY A 328 -23.39 -10.34 -2.76
CA GLY A 328 -23.61 -9.23 -3.68
C GLY A 328 -22.38 -8.32 -3.85
N ALA A 329 -21.71 -7.98 -2.74
CA ALA A 329 -20.52 -7.15 -2.75
C ALA A 329 -19.35 -7.83 -3.48
N PHE A 330 -19.09 -9.11 -3.22
CA PHE A 330 -18.08 -9.89 -3.94
C PHE A 330 -18.35 -9.90 -5.45
N THR A 331 -19.60 -10.12 -5.86
CA THR A 331 -19.98 -10.06 -7.28
C THR A 331 -19.69 -8.68 -7.88
N GLN A 332 -20.03 -7.59 -7.18
CA GLN A 332 -19.75 -6.22 -7.66
C GLN A 332 -18.26 -5.91 -7.72
N ILE A 333 -17.46 -6.45 -6.80
CA ILE A 333 -15.99 -6.33 -6.85
C ILE A 333 -15.45 -7.09 -8.07
N ALA A 334 -15.89 -8.33 -8.30
CA ALA A 334 -15.49 -9.14 -9.44
C ALA A 334 -15.79 -8.43 -10.77
N VAL A 335 -17.01 -7.94 -10.96
CA VAL A 335 -17.42 -7.21 -12.18
C VAL A 335 -16.50 -6.02 -12.46
N ARG A 336 -16.22 -5.19 -11.45
CA ARG A 336 -15.38 -3.99 -11.61
C ARG A 336 -13.93 -4.33 -11.90
N VAL A 337 -13.38 -5.37 -11.26
CA VAL A 337 -11.99 -5.81 -11.50
C VAL A 337 -11.85 -6.43 -12.89
N ARG A 338 -12.78 -7.31 -13.28
CA ARG A 338 -12.79 -7.98 -14.60
C ARG A 338 -12.98 -7.02 -15.75
N THR A 339 -13.68 -5.90 -15.56
CA THR A 339 -13.79 -4.82 -16.56
C THR A 339 -12.42 -4.35 -17.06
N PHE A 340 -11.37 -4.45 -16.24
CA PHE A 340 -9.99 -4.11 -16.61
C PHE A 340 -9.15 -5.31 -17.12
N GLY A 341 -9.82 -6.44 -17.40
CA GLY A 341 -9.18 -7.69 -17.81
C GLY A 341 -8.36 -8.37 -16.70
N ILE A 342 -8.57 -7.97 -15.44
CA ILE A 342 -7.83 -8.50 -14.29
C ILE A 342 -8.63 -9.68 -13.70
N PRO A 343 -8.05 -10.88 -13.55
CA PRO A 343 -8.66 -11.96 -12.80
C PRO A 343 -8.75 -11.59 -11.30
N LEU A 344 -9.89 -11.91 -10.69
CA LEU A 344 -10.10 -11.79 -9.25
C LEU A 344 -10.09 -13.18 -8.61
N PHE A 345 -9.10 -13.41 -7.75
CA PHE A 345 -9.03 -14.57 -6.88
C PHE A 345 -9.80 -14.33 -5.58
N GLY A 346 -10.57 -15.33 -5.13
CA GLY A 346 -11.25 -15.30 -3.84
C GLY A 346 -10.57 -16.24 -2.85
N ALA A 347 -10.60 -15.92 -1.56
CA ALA A 347 -10.20 -16.86 -0.50
C ALA A 347 -11.35 -17.19 0.44
N THR A 348 -11.37 -18.45 0.91
CA THR A 348 -12.32 -18.87 1.94
C THR A 348 -11.95 -18.26 3.29
N ILE A 349 -12.96 -17.88 4.06
CA ILE A 349 -12.82 -17.32 5.41
C ILE A 349 -12.30 -18.41 6.34
N THR A 350 -11.14 -18.18 6.95
CA THR A 350 -10.53 -19.10 7.91
C THR A 350 -11.40 -19.29 9.15
N PRO A 351 -11.24 -20.40 9.87
CA PRO A 351 -11.98 -20.61 11.12
C PRO A 351 -11.69 -19.53 12.16
N PHE A 352 -12.73 -19.19 12.94
CA PHE A 352 -12.65 -18.26 14.08
C PHE A 352 -13.45 -18.77 15.29
N GLY A 353 -13.76 -20.08 15.31
CA GLY A 353 -14.40 -20.74 16.43
C GLY A 353 -13.44 -20.90 17.59
N SER A 354 -14.02 -20.89 18.78
CA SER A 354 -13.30 -20.88 20.05
C SER A 354 -14.07 -21.63 21.12
N PRO A 355 -13.40 -22.41 21.99
CA PRO A 355 -14.00 -22.98 23.18
C PRO A 355 -14.32 -21.93 24.26
N ASN A 356 -13.80 -20.70 24.12
CA ASN A 356 -14.00 -19.59 25.04
C ASN A 356 -14.34 -18.30 24.28
N SER A 357 -15.63 -17.98 24.17
CA SER A 357 -16.11 -16.76 23.49
C SER A 357 -15.62 -15.45 24.12
N THR A 358 -15.03 -15.47 25.33
CA THR A 358 -14.36 -14.30 25.91
C THR A 358 -12.99 -14.06 25.27
N LEU A 359 -12.29 -15.13 24.88
CA LEU A 359 -11.02 -15.06 24.17
C LEU A 359 -11.23 -14.65 22.71
N GLN A 360 -12.25 -15.22 22.06
CA GLN A 360 -12.62 -14.87 20.69
C GLN A 360 -14.10 -14.49 20.59
N PRO A 361 -14.43 -13.19 20.65
CA PRO A 361 -15.81 -12.69 20.61
C PRO A 361 -16.56 -13.02 19.32
N TYR A 362 -15.84 -13.36 18.23
CA TYR A 362 -16.48 -13.77 16.97
C TYR A 362 -17.06 -15.18 17.06
N SER A 363 -16.57 -16.04 17.96
CA SER A 363 -17.00 -17.42 18.08
C SER A 363 -18.48 -17.51 18.50
N HIS A 364 -19.30 -18.03 17.59
CA HIS A 364 -20.70 -18.36 17.86
C HIS A 364 -21.21 -19.39 16.84
N PRO A 365 -22.02 -20.40 17.23
CA PRO A 365 -22.53 -21.42 16.29
C PRO A 365 -23.26 -20.84 15.06
N VAL A 366 -24.05 -19.78 15.25
CA VAL A 366 -24.76 -19.10 14.15
C VAL A 366 -23.79 -18.41 13.17
N ARG A 367 -22.70 -17.83 13.66
CA ARG A 367 -21.67 -17.21 12.80
C ARG A 367 -20.86 -18.29 12.08
N GLU A 368 -20.61 -19.43 12.71
CA GLU A 368 -19.96 -20.57 12.05
C GLU A 368 -20.82 -21.09 10.90
N GLN A 369 -22.14 -21.24 11.09
CA GLN A 369 -23.03 -21.61 9.99
C GLN A 369 -22.96 -20.60 8.85
N ALA A 370 -22.96 -19.29 9.17
CA ALA A 370 -22.85 -18.23 8.17
C ALA A 370 -21.49 -18.24 7.44
N ARG A 371 -20.40 -18.53 8.14
CA ARG A 371 -19.06 -18.73 7.55
C ARG A 371 -19.05 -19.90 6.58
N LEU A 372 -19.62 -21.04 6.97
CA LEU A 372 -19.73 -22.22 6.10
C LEU A 372 -20.59 -21.95 4.87
N ASP A 373 -21.73 -21.26 5.03
CA ASP A 373 -22.61 -20.88 3.93
C ASP A 373 -21.92 -19.93 2.94
N LEU A 374 -21.16 -18.96 3.45
CA LEU A 374 -20.39 -18.04 2.62
C LEU A 374 -19.23 -18.77 1.93
N ASN A 375 -18.46 -19.59 2.66
CA ASN A 375 -17.35 -20.34 2.10
C ASN A 375 -17.78 -21.33 1.03
N ASN A 376 -18.92 -22.00 1.21
CA ASN A 376 -19.49 -22.86 0.18
C ASN A 376 -19.82 -22.07 -1.09
N TRP A 377 -20.41 -20.88 -0.93
CA TRP A 377 -20.69 -20.00 -2.07
C TRP A 377 -19.40 -19.49 -2.74
N ILE A 378 -18.37 -19.09 -1.97
CA ILE A 378 -17.07 -18.68 -2.52
C ILE A 378 -16.50 -19.78 -3.42
N ARG A 379 -16.56 -21.05 -2.97
CA ARG A 379 -16.05 -22.21 -3.72
C ARG A 379 -16.83 -22.55 -4.99
N THR A 380 -18.15 -22.29 -5.01
CA THR A 380 -19.04 -22.89 -6.02
C THR A 380 -19.76 -21.88 -6.91
N SER A 381 -19.74 -20.60 -6.58
CA SER A 381 -20.51 -19.57 -7.29
C SER A 381 -20.03 -19.25 -8.71
N GLY A 382 -18.75 -19.49 -9.01
CA GLY A 382 -18.11 -19.04 -10.25
C GLY A 382 -17.84 -17.53 -10.33
N VAL A 383 -18.05 -16.80 -9.22
CA VAL A 383 -17.79 -15.34 -9.16
C VAL A 383 -16.30 -15.02 -9.23
N PHE A 384 -15.46 -15.88 -8.65
CA PHE A 384 -14.02 -15.74 -8.67
C PHE A 384 -13.41 -16.56 -9.79
N ASP A 385 -12.34 -16.04 -10.40
CA ASP A 385 -11.59 -16.75 -11.43
C ASP A 385 -10.85 -17.94 -10.82
N ALA A 386 -10.26 -17.76 -9.63
CA ALA A 386 -9.71 -18.87 -8.85
C ALA A 386 -10.10 -18.72 -7.37
N VAL A 387 -10.18 -19.86 -6.67
CA VAL A 387 -10.45 -19.90 -5.23
C VAL A 387 -9.27 -20.52 -4.48
N ILE A 388 -8.76 -19.80 -3.49
CA ILE A 388 -7.71 -20.27 -2.59
C ILE A 388 -8.36 -20.67 -1.28
N ASP A 389 -8.36 -21.98 -0.99
CA ASP A 389 -9.07 -22.52 0.17
C ASP A 389 -8.25 -22.43 1.46
N PHE A 390 -8.04 -21.20 1.96
CA PHE A 390 -7.32 -20.98 3.22
C PHE A 390 -7.99 -21.64 4.43
N ASP A 391 -9.32 -21.73 4.47
CA ASP A 391 -10.06 -22.53 5.47
C ASP A 391 -9.53 -23.96 5.57
N ALA A 392 -9.45 -24.67 4.44
CA ALA A 392 -8.97 -26.05 4.42
C ALA A 392 -7.49 -26.18 4.81
N MET A 393 -6.66 -25.18 4.51
CA MET A 393 -5.23 -25.20 4.79
C MET A 393 -4.90 -25.09 6.28
N VAL A 394 -5.73 -24.38 7.05
CA VAL A 394 -5.35 -23.95 8.40
C VAL A 394 -6.31 -24.39 9.51
N ARG A 395 -7.46 -24.99 9.18
CA ARG A 395 -8.39 -25.52 10.17
C ARG A 395 -7.83 -26.73 10.91
N ASP A 396 -8.26 -26.90 12.16
CA ASP A 396 -7.93 -28.07 12.96
C ASP A 396 -8.59 -29.33 12.34
N PRO A 397 -7.81 -30.39 12.03
CA PRO A 397 -8.39 -31.65 11.55
C PRO A 397 -9.33 -32.34 12.56
N ALA A 398 -9.18 -32.07 13.86
CA ALA A 398 -10.06 -32.60 14.90
C ALA A 398 -11.33 -31.75 15.09
N ASN A 399 -11.28 -30.45 14.78
CA ASN A 399 -12.42 -29.54 14.86
C ASN A 399 -12.33 -28.43 13.81
N ALA A 400 -12.98 -28.62 12.67
CA ALA A 400 -12.95 -27.70 11.54
C ALA A 400 -13.51 -26.29 11.82
N THR A 401 -14.14 -26.07 12.97
CA THR A 401 -14.59 -24.73 13.39
C THR A 401 -13.46 -23.88 13.98
N GLN A 402 -12.29 -24.45 14.28
CA GLN A 402 -11.16 -23.78 14.92
C GLN A 402 -9.92 -23.80 14.03
N LEU A 403 -8.99 -22.86 14.26
CA LEU A 403 -7.65 -22.95 13.70
C LEU A 403 -6.93 -24.17 14.27
N ASN A 404 -6.10 -24.80 13.45
CA ASN A 404 -5.16 -25.80 13.95
C ASN A 404 -4.31 -25.17 15.06
N PRO A 405 -4.20 -25.78 16.26
CA PRO A 405 -3.43 -25.20 17.36
C PRO A 405 -1.96 -24.89 17.02
N LEU A 406 -1.37 -25.59 16.04
CA LEU A 406 -0.02 -25.29 15.54
C LEU A 406 0.06 -23.92 14.85
N TYR A 407 -1.05 -23.45 14.29
CA TYR A 407 -1.13 -22.26 13.45
C TYR A 407 -1.76 -21.06 14.18
N ASP A 408 -2.36 -21.27 15.36
CA ASP A 408 -2.99 -20.22 16.15
C ASP A 408 -1.94 -19.32 16.84
N SER A 409 -2.14 -18.01 16.78
CA SER A 409 -1.35 -17.03 17.55
C SER A 409 -1.76 -16.96 19.03
N GLY A 410 -2.86 -17.63 19.39
CA GLY A 410 -3.40 -17.73 20.75
C GLY A 410 -4.72 -17.00 20.95
N ASP A 411 -5.23 -16.30 19.92
CA ASP A 411 -6.52 -15.60 19.95
C ASP A 411 -7.62 -16.29 19.11
N GLN A 412 -7.30 -17.44 18.52
CA GLN A 412 -8.23 -18.30 17.78
C GLN A 412 -8.86 -17.65 16.54
N LEU A 413 -8.22 -16.60 16.01
CA LEU A 413 -8.60 -15.92 14.77
C LEU A 413 -7.38 -15.65 13.88
N HIS A 414 -6.29 -15.18 14.49
CA HIS A 414 -5.08 -14.79 13.77
C HIS A 414 -4.05 -15.91 13.78
N LEU A 415 -3.37 -16.05 12.64
CA LEU A 415 -2.34 -17.06 12.47
C LEU A 415 -1.01 -16.58 13.03
N ASN A 416 -0.24 -17.51 13.58
CA ASN A 416 1.18 -17.31 13.87
C ASN A 416 2.03 -17.51 12.59
N PRO A 417 3.35 -17.30 12.63
CA PRO A 417 4.21 -17.49 11.45
C PRO A 417 4.14 -18.89 10.81
N ALA A 418 3.92 -19.95 11.59
CA ALA A 418 3.76 -21.30 11.06
C ALA A 418 2.44 -21.45 10.27
N GLY A 419 1.36 -20.84 10.75
CA GLY A 419 0.09 -20.77 10.02
C GLY A 419 0.20 -19.96 8.73
N TYR A 420 0.89 -18.83 8.77
CA TYR A 420 1.17 -18.04 7.57
C TYR A 420 2.04 -18.76 6.55
N GLN A 421 3.02 -19.55 7.02
CA GLN A 421 3.81 -20.43 6.15
C GLN A 421 2.92 -21.50 5.48
N ALA A 422 2.01 -22.13 6.24
CA ALA A 422 1.08 -23.12 5.68
C ALA A 422 0.19 -22.51 4.58
N MET A 423 -0.31 -21.27 4.77
CA MET A 423 -1.06 -20.55 3.73
C MET A 423 -0.21 -20.27 2.48
N ALA A 424 1.02 -19.81 2.66
CA ALA A 424 1.94 -19.51 1.56
C ALA A 424 2.33 -20.77 0.77
N ASP A 425 2.52 -21.90 1.44
CA ASP A 425 2.85 -23.18 0.81
C ASP A 425 1.63 -23.80 0.10
N GLY A 426 0.44 -23.62 0.66
CA GLY A 426 -0.82 -24.08 0.07
C GLY A 426 -1.30 -23.24 -1.12
N PHE A 427 -0.84 -21.99 -1.27
CA PHE A 427 -1.25 -21.12 -2.38
C PHE A 427 -0.88 -21.75 -3.75
N PRO A 428 -1.84 -21.92 -4.68
CA PRO A 428 -1.57 -22.58 -5.97
C PRO A 428 -0.90 -21.62 -6.97
N LEU A 429 0.42 -21.74 -7.18
CA LEU A 429 1.14 -20.85 -8.13
C LEU A 429 0.71 -21.01 -9.60
N ALA A 430 0.06 -22.13 -9.96
CA ALA A 430 -0.39 -22.39 -11.33
C ALA A 430 -1.42 -21.37 -11.83
N VAL A 431 -2.17 -20.71 -10.93
CA VAL A 431 -3.16 -19.67 -11.29
C VAL A 431 -2.54 -18.54 -12.10
N PHE A 432 -1.28 -18.20 -11.87
CA PHE A 432 -0.60 -17.14 -12.63
C PHE A 432 -0.26 -17.56 -14.07
N THR A 433 -0.13 -18.86 -14.33
CA THR A 433 0.05 -19.37 -15.69
C THR A 433 -1.30 -19.48 -16.39
N GLU A 434 -2.32 -19.97 -15.68
CA GLU A 434 -3.69 -20.10 -16.17
C GLU A 434 -4.26 -18.74 -16.63
N TYR A 435 -4.05 -17.69 -15.83
CA TYR A 435 -4.55 -16.34 -16.12
C TYR A 435 -3.47 -15.38 -16.64
N ALA A 436 -2.41 -15.89 -17.26
CA ALA A 436 -1.28 -15.07 -17.74
C ALA A 436 -1.70 -13.96 -18.73
N PHE A 437 -2.82 -14.16 -19.44
CA PHE A 437 -3.38 -13.24 -20.42
C PHE A 437 -4.59 -12.45 -19.91
N GLY A 438 -4.89 -12.52 -18.60
CA GLY A 438 -6.05 -11.88 -18.00
C GLY A 438 -7.35 -12.67 -18.23
N VAL A 439 -8.48 -11.97 -18.09
CA VAL A 439 -9.84 -12.51 -18.28
C VAL A 439 -10.67 -11.59 -19.18
N THR A 440 -11.77 -12.10 -19.70
CA THR A 440 -12.73 -11.29 -20.46
C THR A 440 -13.50 -10.39 -19.51
N GLY A 441 -13.62 -9.10 -19.84
CA GLY A 441 -14.39 -8.14 -19.03
C GLY A 441 -15.89 -8.12 -19.29
N PHE A 442 -16.43 -9.11 -20.02
CA PHE A 442 -17.85 -9.18 -20.38
C PHE A 442 -18.71 -9.93 -19.35
N ASP A 443 -18.12 -10.93 -18.68
CA ASP A 443 -18.76 -11.81 -17.69
C ASP A 443 -18.42 -11.38 -16.25
#